data_AF-V8C790-F1
#
_entry.id   AF-V8C790-F1
#
_cell.length_a   1.000
_cell.length_b   1.000
_cell.length_c   1.000
_cell.angle_alpha   90.00
_cell.angle_beta   90.00
_cell.angle_gamma   90.00
#
_symmetry.space_group_name_H-M   'P 1'
#
loop_
_entity.id
_entity.type
_entity.pdbx_description
1 polymer ?
#
loop_
_entity_poly.entity_id
_entity_poly.type
_entity_poly.pdbx_seq_one_letter_code
_entity_poly.pdbx_strand_id
1 'polypeptide(L)'
;MNSTNKWLLTDEEKDKFIATLTPNLTILRTSAEISQEELANLIGVSRQTYSAIERKVRKMAWSTYLSLVLFYDHNRKTHKLIRQLSIFPKELVIRFNDGVDYSDFEISSFLGNKSEEIIEHLDDQAKGAIRAMVMMEYARCNSITNDAVIKSLGVITK
;
A
#
# COMPACT_ATOMS: atom_id res chain seq x y z
N MET A 1 20.53 13.59 -21.41
CA MET A 1 20.12 12.92 -20.15
C MET A 1 19.18 11.80 -20.55
N ASN A 2 19.57 10.54 -20.32
CA ASN A 2 18.77 9.38 -20.72
C ASN A 2 17.39 9.47 -20.05
N SER A 3 16.31 9.56 -20.83
CA SER A 3 14.98 9.22 -20.34
C SER A 3 15.04 7.79 -19.86
N THR A 4 15.11 7.59 -18.55
CA THR A 4 15.01 6.28 -17.93
C THR A 4 13.67 5.69 -18.35
N ASN A 5 13.69 4.65 -19.19
CA ASN A 5 12.46 4.04 -19.68
C ASN A 5 11.64 3.54 -18.48
N LYS A 6 10.43 4.06 -18.33
CA LYS A 6 9.55 3.79 -17.18
C LYS A 6 9.18 2.31 -17.02
N TRP A 7 9.28 1.53 -18.10
CA TRP A 7 8.98 0.10 -18.12
C TRP A 7 10.18 -0.80 -17.83
N LEU A 8 11.40 -0.26 -17.86
CA LEU A 8 12.63 -1.03 -17.67
C LEU A 8 13.16 -0.86 -16.25
N LEU A 9 13.43 -1.99 -15.59
CA LEU A 9 14.14 -2.05 -14.32
C LEU A 9 15.42 -2.85 -14.51
N THR A 10 16.52 -2.30 -14.03
CA THR A 10 17.78 -3.00 -13.87
C THR A 10 17.66 -4.11 -12.83
N ASP A 11 18.57 -5.08 -12.86
CA ASP A 11 18.55 -6.16 -11.89
C ASP A 11 18.95 -5.65 -10.50
N GLU A 12 19.79 -4.62 -10.42
CA GLU A 12 20.13 -3.93 -9.17
C GLU A 12 18.91 -3.26 -8.53
N GLU A 13 18.04 -2.63 -9.33
CA GLU A 13 16.78 -2.05 -8.85
C GLU A 13 15.83 -3.13 -8.31
N LYS A 14 15.65 -4.23 -9.06
CA LYS A 14 14.83 -5.37 -8.60
C LYS A 14 15.37 -5.96 -7.30
N ASP A 15 16.70 -6.06 -7.20
CA ASP A 15 17.38 -6.60 -6.02
C ASP A 15 17.20 -5.73 -4.79
N LYS A 16 17.22 -4.41 -4.96
CA LYS A 16 16.91 -3.46 -3.88
C LYS A 16 15.49 -3.68 -3.34
N PHE A 17 14.50 -3.80 -4.23
CA PHE A 17 13.12 -4.07 -3.83
C PHE A 17 12.96 -5.41 -3.10
N ILE A 18 13.60 -6.47 -3.63
CA ILE A 18 13.61 -7.80 -3.00
C ILE A 18 14.27 -7.74 -1.62
N ALA A 19 15.39 -7.02 -1.49
CA ALA A 19 16.13 -6.88 -0.24
C ALA A 19 15.32 -6.14 0.83
N THR A 20 14.46 -5.19 0.45
CA THR A 20 13.54 -4.50 1.38
C THR A 20 12.44 -5.44 1.90
N LEU A 21 11.83 -6.26 1.04
CA LEU A 21 10.72 -7.14 1.44
C LEU A 21 11.18 -8.38 2.22
N THR A 22 12.27 -9.01 1.80
CA THR A 22 12.71 -10.34 2.30
C THR A 22 12.83 -10.43 3.83
N PRO A 23 13.39 -9.45 4.55
CA PRO A 23 13.49 -9.48 6.01
C PRO A 23 12.13 -9.48 6.73
N ASN A 24 11.09 -9.01 6.06
CA ASN A 24 9.77 -8.76 6.64
C ASN A 24 8.74 -9.85 6.31
N LEU A 25 9.13 -10.90 5.56
CA LEU A 25 8.20 -11.95 5.13
C LEU A 25 7.54 -12.66 6.31
N THR A 26 8.31 -13.03 7.33
CA THR A 26 7.77 -13.72 8.51
C THR A 26 6.74 -12.88 9.26
N ILE A 27 7.03 -11.59 9.49
CA ILE A 27 6.10 -10.70 10.20
C ILE A 27 4.84 -10.46 9.38
N LEU A 28 4.96 -10.16 8.08
CA LEU A 28 3.82 -9.95 7.20
C LEU A 28 2.96 -11.21 7.08
N ARG A 29 3.57 -12.39 6.90
CA ARG A 29 2.86 -13.66 6.85
C ARG A 29 2.12 -13.96 8.14
N THR A 30 2.74 -13.70 9.29
CA THR A 30 2.13 -13.94 10.60
C THR A 30 0.97 -12.98 10.85
N SER A 31 1.11 -11.70 10.49
CA SER A 31 0.03 -10.71 10.53
C SER A 31 -1.14 -11.07 9.60
N ALA A 32 -0.87 -11.67 8.45
CA ALA A 32 -1.90 -12.19 7.55
C ALA A 32 -2.58 -13.48 8.07
N GLU A 33 -2.05 -14.10 9.13
CA GLU A 33 -2.50 -15.38 9.70
C GLU A 33 -2.55 -16.53 8.67
N ILE A 34 -1.57 -16.56 7.77
CA ILE A 34 -1.46 -17.58 6.72
C ILE A 34 -0.24 -18.49 6.94
N SER A 35 -0.37 -19.78 6.66
CA SER A 35 0.74 -20.72 6.72
C SER A 35 1.70 -20.55 5.53
N GLN A 36 2.91 -21.10 5.65
CA GLN A 36 3.86 -21.15 4.52
C GLN A 36 3.29 -21.93 3.34
N GLU A 37 2.45 -22.93 3.60
CA GLU A 37 1.88 -23.81 2.58
C GLU A 37 0.80 -23.09 1.77
N GLU A 38 -0.14 -22.45 2.45
CA GLU A 38 -1.21 -21.67 1.81
C GLU A 38 -0.63 -20.50 1.01
N LEU A 39 0.33 -19.76 1.58
CA LEU A 39 0.95 -18.64 0.87
C LEU A 39 1.75 -19.11 -0.34
N ALA A 40 2.49 -20.22 -0.23
CA ALA A 40 3.22 -20.80 -1.35
C ALA A 40 2.28 -21.23 -2.48
N ASN A 41 1.17 -21.89 -2.15
CA ASN A 41 0.12 -22.26 -3.09
C ASN A 41 -0.44 -21.00 -3.80
N LEU A 42 -0.79 -19.98 -3.03
CA LEU A 42 -1.38 -18.74 -3.54
C LEU A 42 -0.46 -17.99 -4.53
N ILE A 43 0.85 -17.92 -4.25
CA ILE A 43 1.81 -17.21 -5.11
C ILE A 43 2.44 -18.09 -6.20
N GLY A 44 2.01 -19.35 -6.31
CA GLY A 44 2.44 -20.27 -7.37
C GLY A 44 3.87 -20.81 -7.22
N VAL A 45 4.32 -21.08 -5.99
CA VAL A 45 5.63 -21.72 -5.71
C VAL A 45 5.47 -22.93 -4.79
N SER A 46 6.48 -23.80 -4.74
CA SER A 46 6.44 -24.90 -3.77
C SER A 46 6.63 -24.39 -2.32
N ARG A 47 6.02 -25.09 -1.34
CA ARG A 47 6.21 -24.81 0.08
C ARG A 47 7.70 -24.76 0.47
N GLN A 48 8.51 -25.66 -0.08
CA GLN A 48 9.96 -25.71 0.16
C GLN A 48 10.66 -24.46 -0.39
N THR A 49 10.23 -23.99 -1.57
CA THR A 49 10.75 -22.76 -2.17
C THR A 49 10.43 -21.55 -1.31
N TYR A 50 9.17 -21.36 -0.91
CA TYR A 50 8.79 -20.26 -0.03
C TYR A 50 9.52 -20.34 1.32
N SER A 51 9.61 -21.53 1.91
CA SER A 51 10.33 -21.74 3.18
C SER A 51 11.82 -21.40 3.08
N ALA A 52 12.48 -21.69 1.95
CA ALA A 52 13.88 -21.29 1.72
C ALA A 52 14.02 -19.77 1.53
N ILE A 53 13.04 -19.12 0.90
CA ILE A 53 12.98 -17.67 0.74
C ILE A 53 12.79 -16.97 2.09
N GLU A 54 11.80 -17.39 2.89
CA GLU A 54 11.49 -16.81 4.20
C GLU A 54 12.67 -16.95 5.19
N ARG A 55 13.43 -18.06 5.09
CA ARG A 55 14.66 -18.27 5.86
C ARG A 55 15.90 -17.57 5.27
N LYS A 56 15.75 -16.82 4.18
CA LYS A 56 16.83 -16.10 3.49
C LYS A 56 17.94 -17.00 2.91
N VAL A 57 17.65 -18.29 2.74
CA VAL A 57 18.55 -19.28 2.14
C VAL A 57 18.53 -19.16 0.62
N ARG A 58 17.38 -18.80 0.05
CA ARG A 58 17.17 -18.64 -1.39
C ARG A 58 16.65 -17.24 -1.70
N LYS A 59 17.28 -16.56 -2.68
CA LYS A 59 16.74 -15.33 -3.24
C LYS A 59 15.47 -15.64 -4.06
N MET A 60 14.41 -14.86 -3.87
CA MET A 60 13.18 -14.98 -4.64
C MET A 60 13.34 -14.46 -6.07
N ALA A 61 12.51 -14.94 -7.00
CA ALA A 61 12.41 -14.35 -8.33
C ALA A 61 11.62 -13.04 -8.29
N TRP A 62 11.80 -12.18 -9.30
CA TRP A 62 11.06 -10.91 -9.41
C TRP A 62 9.54 -11.12 -9.48
N SER A 63 9.07 -12.15 -10.18
CA SER A 63 7.65 -12.49 -10.23
C SER A 63 7.09 -12.84 -8.85
N THR A 64 7.84 -13.62 -8.05
CA THR A 64 7.46 -13.95 -6.67
C THR A 64 7.40 -12.70 -5.80
N TYR A 65 8.34 -11.77 -5.96
CA TYR A 65 8.30 -10.47 -5.29
C TYR A 65 7.01 -9.71 -5.59
N LEU A 66 6.66 -9.56 -6.88
CA LEU A 66 5.43 -8.86 -7.29
C LEU A 66 4.17 -9.53 -6.74
N SER A 67 4.09 -10.87 -6.79
CA SER A 67 2.97 -11.62 -6.21
C SER A 67 2.82 -11.38 -4.69
N LEU A 68 3.94 -11.33 -3.97
CA LEU A 68 3.93 -11.08 -2.52
C LEU A 68 3.54 -9.64 -2.20
N VAL A 69 4.06 -8.65 -2.94
CA VAL A 69 3.67 -7.24 -2.78
C VAL A 69 2.16 -7.09 -3.00
N LEU A 70 1.63 -7.65 -4.09
CA LEU A 70 0.20 -7.61 -4.38
C LEU A 70 -0.62 -8.21 -3.23
N PHE A 71 -0.27 -9.44 -2.81
CA PHE A 71 -0.97 -10.12 -1.73
C PHE A 71 -0.96 -9.31 -0.43
N TYR A 72 0.21 -8.84 0.00
CA TYR A 72 0.33 -8.14 1.28
C TYR A 72 -0.30 -6.74 1.25
N ASP A 73 -0.23 -6.04 0.12
CA ASP A 73 -0.89 -4.75 -0.02
C ASP A 73 -2.41 -4.90 -0.10
N HIS A 74 -2.95 -5.97 -0.68
CA HIS A 74 -4.40 -6.16 -0.80
C HIS A 74 -5.01 -7.02 0.32
N ASN A 75 -4.20 -7.52 1.25
CA ASN A 75 -4.70 -8.22 2.43
C ASN A 75 -4.99 -7.21 3.55
N ARG A 76 -6.23 -7.22 4.05
CA ARG A 76 -6.75 -6.30 5.08
C ARG A 76 -5.85 -6.21 6.32
N LYS A 77 -5.18 -7.29 6.72
CA LYS A 77 -4.35 -7.33 7.93
C LYS A 77 -2.93 -6.80 7.70
N THR A 78 -2.45 -6.80 6.46
CA THR A 78 -1.07 -6.40 6.12
C THR A 78 -0.97 -5.13 5.31
N HIS A 79 -2.06 -4.64 4.70
CA HIS A 79 -2.09 -3.41 3.89
C HIS A 79 -1.46 -2.21 4.60
N LYS A 80 -1.87 -1.95 5.84
CA LYS A 80 -1.30 -0.86 6.63
C LYS A 80 0.15 -1.13 7.03
N LEU A 81 0.46 -2.38 7.37
CA LEU A 81 1.78 -2.77 7.87
C LEU A 81 2.87 -2.64 6.79
N ILE A 82 2.59 -3.11 5.56
CA ILE A 82 3.56 -3.04 4.45
C ILE A 82 3.89 -1.58 4.07
N ARG A 83 2.93 -0.65 4.26
CA ARG A 83 3.12 0.79 4.05
C ARG A 83 3.88 1.45 5.20
N GLN A 84 3.50 1.16 6.45
CA GLN A 84 4.17 1.70 7.64
C GLN A 84 5.65 1.30 7.71
N LEU A 85 5.98 0.08 7.28
CA LEU A 85 7.36 -0.40 7.22
C LEU A 85 8.11 0.08 5.97
N SER A 86 7.49 0.91 5.11
CA SER A 86 8.07 1.39 3.85
C SER A 86 8.55 0.26 2.93
N ILE A 87 7.83 -0.87 2.94
CA ILE A 87 8.13 -2.04 2.11
C ILE A 87 7.42 -1.96 0.77
N PHE A 88 6.23 -1.35 0.74
CA PHE A 88 5.49 -1.15 -0.51
C PHE A 88 6.35 -0.35 -1.50
N PRO A 89 6.55 -0.82 -2.74
CA PRO A 89 7.47 -0.20 -3.68
C PRO A 89 6.84 1.03 -4.35
N LYS A 90 6.66 2.11 -3.58
CA LYS A 90 6.00 3.33 -4.03
C LYS A 90 6.70 3.94 -5.26
N GLU A 91 8.04 3.97 -5.26
CA GLU A 91 8.83 4.50 -6.37
C GLU A 91 8.63 3.71 -7.66
N LEU A 92 8.42 2.39 -7.55
CA LEU A 92 8.11 1.55 -8.71
C LEU A 92 6.75 1.94 -9.31
N VAL A 93 5.73 2.08 -8.45
CA VAL A 93 4.36 2.45 -8.86
C VAL A 93 4.34 3.82 -9.51
N ILE A 94 5.00 4.80 -8.90
CA ILE A 94 5.13 6.16 -9.45
C ILE A 94 5.81 6.10 -10.83
N ARG A 95 6.89 5.33 -10.95
CA ARG A 95 7.66 5.26 -12.21
C ARG A 95 6.81 4.74 -13.36
N PHE A 96 6.17 3.59 -13.23
CA PHE A 96 5.42 3.00 -14.34
C PHE A 96 4.10 3.74 -14.65
N ASN A 97 3.62 4.60 -13.73
CA ASN A 97 2.47 5.48 -13.90
C ASN A 97 2.84 6.94 -14.22
N ASP A 98 3.89 7.15 -15.02
CA ASP A 98 4.24 8.51 -15.52
C ASP A 98 4.50 9.56 -14.43
N GLY A 99 4.99 9.12 -13.27
CA GLY A 99 5.26 10.01 -12.14
C GLY A 99 4.05 10.27 -11.23
N VAL A 100 2.88 9.70 -11.54
CA VAL A 100 1.67 9.83 -10.73
C VAL A 100 1.67 8.80 -9.60
N ASP A 101 1.39 9.27 -8.40
CA ASP A 101 1.31 8.44 -7.21
C ASP A 101 -0.05 7.71 -7.09
N TYR A 102 -0.17 6.60 -7.80
CA TYR A 102 -1.31 5.67 -7.70
C TYR A 102 -1.23 4.71 -6.49
N SER A 103 -0.30 4.92 -5.56
CA SER A 103 -0.11 3.97 -4.47
C SER A 103 -1.24 4.01 -3.43
N ASP A 104 -1.93 5.13 -3.22
CA ASP A 104 -2.97 5.27 -2.19
C ASP A 104 -4.39 5.06 -2.76
N PHE A 105 -4.84 3.81 -2.76
CA PHE A 105 -6.15 3.35 -3.27
C PHE A 105 -7.34 3.64 -2.32
N GLU A 106 -7.12 4.14 -1.09
CA GLU A 106 -8.21 4.28 -0.11
C GLU A 106 -9.32 5.23 -0.58
N ILE A 107 -8.98 6.29 -1.32
CA ILE A 107 -9.98 7.23 -1.84
C ILE A 107 -10.71 6.66 -3.06
N SER A 108 -10.03 5.94 -3.96
CA SER A 108 -10.66 5.27 -5.10
C SER A 108 -11.56 4.11 -4.69
N SER A 109 -11.25 3.42 -3.59
CA SER A 109 -12.14 2.41 -3.01
C SER A 109 -13.46 3.02 -2.49
N PHE A 110 -13.43 4.27 -2.01
CA PHE A 110 -14.59 4.95 -1.45
C PHE A 110 -15.42 5.69 -2.51
N LEU A 111 -14.76 6.34 -3.48
CA LEU A 111 -15.39 7.16 -4.51
C LEU A 111 -15.56 6.44 -5.86
N GLY A 112 -15.04 5.21 -5.98
CA GLY A 112 -15.08 4.40 -7.20
C GLY A 112 -14.05 4.84 -8.26
N ASN A 113 -14.15 4.23 -9.45
CA ASN A 113 -13.17 4.36 -10.54
C ASN A 113 -13.00 5.78 -11.13
N LYS A 114 -13.79 6.76 -10.67
CA LYS A 114 -13.73 8.17 -11.08
C LYS A 114 -13.16 9.09 -9.99
N SER A 115 -12.56 8.54 -8.94
CA SER A 115 -12.11 9.33 -7.80
C SER A 115 -11.18 10.48 -8.17
N GLU A 116 -10.28 10.28 -9.14
CA GLU A 116 -9.36 11.32 -9.62
C GLU A 116 -10.10 12.45 -10.34
N GLU A 117 -10.96 12.12 -11.32
CA GLU A 117 -11.81 13.09 -12.02
C GLU A 117 -12.69 13.86 -11.03
N ILE A 118 -13.27 13.17 -10.04
CA ILE A 118 -14.10 13.80 -9.01
C ILE A 118 -13.28 14.80 -8.19
N ILE A 119 -12.10 14.40 -7.69
CA ILE A 119 -11.28 15.25 -6.80
C ILE A 119 -10.77 16.50 -7.53
N GLU A 120 -10.39 16.37 -8.80
CA GLU A 120 -9.90 17.49 -9.62
C GLU A 120 -10.95 18.58 -9.83
N HIS A 121 -12.24 18.21 -9.87
CA HIS A 121 -13.35 19.15 -10.06
C HIS A 121 -13.90 19.74 -8.76
N LEU A 122 -13.36 19.36 -7.60
CA LEU A 122 -13.77 19.95 -6.32
C LEU A 122 -13.04 21.28 -6.09
N ASP A 123 -13.81 22.35 -5.91
CA ASP A 123 -13.31 23.61 -5.39
C ASP A 123 -12.98 23.51 -3.88
N ASP A 124 -12.34 24.55 -3.33
CA ASP A 124 -11.90 24.56 -1.94
C ASP A 124 -13.08 24.49 -0.94
N GLN A 125 -14.25 25.02 -1.32
CA GLN A 125 -15.45 24.94 -0.50
C GLN A 125 -15.98 23.50 -0.43
N ALA A 126 -16.06 22.82 -1.56
CA ALA A 126 -16.49 21.42 -1.65
C ALA A 126 -15.51 20.50 -0.91
N LYS A 127 -14.21 20.73 -1.05
CA LYS A 127 -13.17 20.03 -0.26
C LYS A 127 -13.36 20.26 1.24
N GLY A 128 -13.65 21.50 1.66
CA GLY A 128 -13.95 21.84 3.04
C GLY A 128 -15.18 21.11 3.58
N ALA A 129 -16.27 21.07 2.82
CA ALA A 129 -17.51 20.39 3.20
C ALA A 129 -17.33 18.86 3.32
N ILE A 130 -16.65 18.24 2.35
CA ILE A 130 -16.34 16.80 2.38
C ILE A 130 -15.47 16.46 3.59
N ARG A 131 -14.42 17.26 3.87
CA ARG A 131 -13.58 17.08 5.07
C ARG A 131 -14.39 17.14 6.36
N ALA A 132 -15.31 18.12 6.48
CA ALA A 132 -16.17 18.24 7.65
C ALA A 132 -17.09 17.01 7.82
N MET A 133 -17.68 16.53 6.72
CA MET A 133 -18.52 15.34 6.70
C MET A 133 -17.75 14.09 7.14
N VAL A 134 -16.56 13.85 6.60
CA VAL A 134 -15.71 12.70 6.99
C VAL A 134 -15.36 12.76 8.48
N MET A 135 -15.03 13.94 9.00
CA MET A 135 -14.72 14.11 10.44
C MET A 135 -15.93 13.84 11.34
N MET A 136 -17.12 14.30 10.95
CA MET A 136 -18.36 14.00 11.68
C MET A 136 -18.65 12.50 11.70
N GLU A 137 -18.53 11.83 10.56
CA GLU A 137 -18.77 10.38 10.48
C GLU A 137 -17.70 9.58 11.23
N TYR A 138 -16.44 10.01 11.20
CA TYR A 138 -15.38 9.41 12.01
C TYR A 138 -15.70 9.52 13.50
N ALA A 139 -16.14 10.69 13.97
CA ALA A 139 -16.53 10.91 15.35
C ALA A 139 -17.72 10.05 15.77
N ARG A 140 -18.74 9.95 14.90
CA ARG A 140 -19.90 9.09 15.10
C ARG A 140 -19.49 7.61 15.23
N CYS A 141 -18.59 7.13 14.38
CA CYS A 141 -18.10 5.75 14.39
C CYS A 141 -17.23 5.42 15.61
N ASN A 142 -16.60 6.42 16.23
CA ASN A 142 -15.71 6.25 17.38
C ASN A 142 -16.32 6.78 18.69
N SER A 143 -17.61 7.14 18.70
CA SER A 143 -18.31 7.72 19.85
C SER A 143 -17.61 8.94 20.46
N ILE A 144 -16.92 9.73 19.63
CA ILE A 144 -16.22 10.95 20.06
C ILE A 144 -17.26 12.08 20.16
N THR A 145 -17.30 12.77 21.30
CA THR A 145 -18.18 13.92 21.52
C THR A 145 -17.82 15.11 20.62
N ASN A 146 -18.82 15.86 20.16
CA ASN A 146 -18.69 16.94 19.16
C ASN A 146 -17.61 17.99 19.52
N ASP A 147 -17.35 18.27 20.80
CA ASP A 147 -16.32 19.21 21.24
C ASP A 147 -14.89 18.79 20.88
N ALA A 148 -14.59 17.48 20.90
CA ALA A 148 -13.26 16.99 20.52
C ALA A 148 -13.01 17.05 19.00
N VAL A 149 -14.09 16.97 18.21
CA VAL A 149 -14.07 17.09 16.74
C VAL A 149 -13.88 18.55 16.32
N ILE A 150 -14.56 19.48 16.98
CA ILE A 150 -14.39 20.92 16.73
C ILE A 150 -12.96 21.37 17.06
N LYS A 151 -12.35 20.77 18.09
CA LYS A 151 -10.95 21.06 18.47
C LYS A 151 -9.95 20.52 17.44
N SER A 152 -10.21 19.39 16.77
CA SER A 152 -9.35 18.88 15.68
C SER A 152 -9.53 19.65 14.37
N LEU A 153 -10.71 20.24 14.12
CA LEU A 153 -10.96 21.15 12.99
C LEU A 153 -10.18 22.47 13.09
N GLY A 154 -9.92 22.96 14.31
CA GLY A 154 -9.17 24.21 14.55
C GLY A 154 -7.65 24.10 14.45
N VAL A 155 -7.09 22.89 14.40
CA VAL A 155 -5.62 22.67 14.35
C VAL A 155 -5.08 22.58 12.91
N ILE A 156 -5.95 22.33 11.92
CA ILE A 156 -5.55 22.14 10.51
C ILE A 156 -5.80 23.41 9.66
N THR A 157 -6.36 24.47 10.26
CA THR A 157 -6.63 25.76 9.60
C THR A 157 -5.57 26.85 9.90
N LYS A 158 -4.39 26.46 10.40
CA LYS A 158 -3.21 27.33 10.45
C LYS A 158 -2.06 26.76 9.64
#